data_AF-A0A699YP88-F1
#
_entry.id   AF-A0A699YP88-F1
#
_cell.length_a   1.000
_cell.length_b   1.000
_cell.length_c   1.000
_cell.angle_alpha   90.00
_cell.angle_beta   90.00
_cell.angle_gamma   90.00
#
_symmetry.space_group_name_H-M   'P 1'
#
loop_
_entity.id
_entity.type
_entity.pdbx_description
1 polymer ?
#
loop_
_entity_poly.entity_id
_entity_poly.type
_entity_poly.pdbx_seq_one_letter_code
_entity_poly.pdbx_strand_id
1 'polypeptide(L)'
;MVYKQLMAEFPDAKVLLTVRDFDSWYTSVLATIWKVDLLLRGAPAYVAALCPDVKVFEGWNAEVQRVVPPDRLLVFNVKQGWAPLCAFLGVPVPDDKSFPNVNDSAEFQQLACCFKSSGEPH
;
A
#
# COMPACT_ATOMS: atom_id res chain seq x y z
N MET A 1 -3.03 -5.27 -17.47
CA MET A 1 -3.19 -4.96 -16.04
C MET A 1 -4.45 -5.61 -15.52
N VAL A 2 -4.34 -6.42 -14.46
CA VAL A 2 -5.41 -7.31 -13.96
C VAL A 2 -6.70 -6.55 -13.61
N TYR A 3 -6.62 -5.31 -13.12
CA TYR A 3 -7.81 -4.52 -12.74
C TYR A 3 -8.77 -4.28 -13.91
N LYS A 4 -8.26 -4.10 -15.14
CA LYS A 4 -9.11 -3.89 -16.33
C LYS A 4 -9.91 -5.14 -16.69
N GLN A 5 -9.32 -6.32 -16.47
CA GLN A 5 -9.99 -7.61 -16.68
C GLN A 5 -11.09 -7.81 -15.63
N LEU A 6 -10.79 -7.52 -14.36
CA LEU A 6 -11.77 -7.60 -13.27
C LEU A 6 -12.95 -6.65 -13.48
N MET A 7 -12.71 -5.43 -14.00
CA MET A 7 -13.80 -4.50 -14.32
C MET A 7 -14.69 -4.99 -15.46
N ALA A 8 -14.12 -5.71 -16.43
CA ALA A 8 -14.88 -6.30 -17.52
C ALA A 8 -15.70 -7.51 -17.06
N GLU A 9 -15.17 -8.30 -16.11
CA GLU A 9 -15.84 -9.48 -15.56
C GLU A 9 -16.89 -9.12 -14.49
N PHE A 10 -16.65 -8.05 -13.72
CA PHE A 10 -17.56 -7.55 -12.69
C PHE A 10 -18.00 -6.11 -13.01
N PRO A 11 -18.99 -5.93 -13.90
CA PRO A 11 -19.38 -4.62 -14.41
C PRO A 11 -20.05 -3.73 -13.35
N ASP A 12 -20.52 -4.28 -12.23
CA ASP A 12 -21.14 -3.50 -11.14
C ASP A 12 -20.19 -3.26 -9.95
N ALA A 13 -18.98 -3.84 -9.99
CA ALA A 13 -18.03 -3.70 -8.88
C ALA A 13 -17.53 -2.26 -8.73
N LYS A 14 -17.44 -1.80 -7.49
CA LYS A 14 -16.79 -0.53 -7.14
C LYS A 14 -15.27 -0.71 -7.08
N VAL A 15 -14.52 0.30 -7.53
CA VAL A 15 -13.06 0.29 -7.54
C VAL A 15 -12.55 1.22 -6.44
N LEU A 16 -11.64 0.70 -5.62
CA LEU A 16 -10.94 1.45 -4.59
C LEU A 16 -9.49 1.68 -5.02
N LEU A 17 -9.09 2.95 -5.17
CA LEU A 17 -7.70 3.34 -5.39
C LEU A 17 -7.15 3.94 -4.10
N THR A 18 -6.30 3.20 -3.39
CA THR A 18 -5.66 3.72 -2.18
C THR A 18 -4.45 4.57 -2.54
N VAL A 19 -4.47 5.85 -2.13
CA VAL A 19 -3.38 6.80 -2.37
C VAL A 19 -2.65 7.13 -1.06
N ARG A 20 -1.34 7.32 -1.16
CA ARG A 20 -0.47 7.78 -0.08
C ARG A 20 0.51 8.81 -0.63
N ASP A 21 1.05 9.64 0.26
CA ASP A 21 2.21 10.49 -0.03
C ASP A 21 3.38 9.61 -0.49
N PHE A 22 3.97 9.97 -1.64
CA PHE A 22 4.98 9.14 -2.31
C PHE A 22 6.22 8.96 -1.44
N ASP A 23 6.72 10.03 -0.83
CA ASP A 23 7.92 10.00 0.01
C ASP A 23 7.71 9.11 1.25
N SER A 24 6.55 9.23 1.88
CA SER A 24 6.15 8.39 3.01
C SER A 24 5.97 6.92 2.62
N TRP A 25 5.39 6.64 1.44
CA TRP A 25 5.23 5.29 0.91
C TRP A 25 6.58 4.66 0.54
N TYR A 26 7.42 5.40 -0.17
CA TYR A 26 8.75 4.97 -0.62
C TYR A 26 9.67 4.67 0.57
N THR A 27 9.68 5.55 1.58
CA THR A 27 10.43 5.34 2.83
C THR A 27 9.97 4.08 3.57
N SER A 28 8.66 3.83 3.63
CA SER A 28 8.08 2.64 4.27
C SER A 28 8.37 1.33 3.52
N VAL A 29 8.32 1.37 2.18
CA VAL A 29 8.64 0.22 1.31
C VAL A 29 10.13 -0.14 1.39
N LEU A 30 11.02 0.86 1.39
CA LEU A 30 12.45 0.64 1.59
C LEU A 30 12.75 0.04 2.97
N ALA A 31 12.02 0.48 4.00
CA ALA A 31 12.26 0.05 5.37
C ALA A 31 11.82 -1.39 5.67
N THR A 32 10.87 -1.96 4.93
CA THR A 32 10.24 -3.26 5.27
C THR A 32 10.43 -4.33 4.19
N ILE A 33 10.13 -4.03 2.92
CA ILE A 33 10.21 -5.01 1.83
C ILE A 33 11.65 -5.14 1.31
N TRP A 34 12.36 -4.00 1.17
CA TRP A 34 13.69 -3.99 0.60
C TRP A 34 14.78 -4.30 1.62
N LYS A 35 14.60 -3.95 2.89
CA LYS A 35 15.51 -4.42 3.95
C LYS A 35 15.51 -5.94 4.05
N VAL A 36 14.37 -6.60 3.88
CA VAL A 36 14.28 -8.07 3.90
C VAL A 36 14.91 -8.68 2.64
N ASP A 37 14.70 -8.11 1.45
CA ASP A 37 15.36 -8.59 0.22
C ASP A 37 16.89 -8.37 0.23
N LEU A 38 17.33 -7.20 0.68
CA LEU A 38 18.74 -6.83 0.82
C LEU A 38 19.45 -7.70 1.88
N LEU A 39 18.80 -7.97 3.03
CA LEU A 39 19.36 -8.83 4.08
C LEU A 39 19.35 -10.32 3.71
N LEU A 40 18.33 -10.83 3.02
CA LEU A 40 18.20 -12.26 2.77
C LEU A 40 18.89 -12.73 1.47
N ARG A 41 19.11 -11.87 0.48
CA ARG A 41 19.55 -12.31 -0.86
C ARG A 41 20.75 -11.57 -1.46
N GLY A 42 21.30 -10.54 -0.80
CA GLY A 42 22.42 -9.77 -1.34
C GLY A 42 22.06 -9.08 -2.66
N ALA A 43 21.09 -8.17 -2.62
CA ALA A 43 20.53 -7.56 -3.83
C ALA A 43 21.61 -6.83 -4.66
N PRO A 44 21.77 -7.16 -5.95
CA PRO A 44 22.73 -6.49 -6.83
C PRO A 44 22.34 -5.03 -7.09
N ALA A 45 23.32 -4.18 -7.44
CA ALA A 45 23.15 -2.74 -7.65
C ALA A 45 22.01 -2.33 -8.61
N TYR A 46 21.61 -3.20 -9.55
CA TYR A 46 20.49 -2.92 -10.45
C TYR A 46 19.13 -2.88 -9.73
N VAL A 47 19.00 -3.51 -8.56
CA VAL A 47 17.77 -3.48 -7.77
C VAL A 47 17.48 -2.05 -7.30
N ALA A 48 18.51 -1.26 -6.94
CA ALA A 48 18.33 0.17 -6.66
C ALA A 48 17.76 0.99 -7.85
N ALA A 49 17.97 0.53 -9.09
CA ALA A 49 17.40 1.13 -10.30
C ALA A 49 15.96 0.68 -10.59
N LEU A 50 15.44 -0.32 -9.85
CA LEU A 50 14.04 -0.77 -9.90
C LEU A 50 13.14 -0.03 -8.91
N CYS A 51 13.71 0.85 -8.07
CA CYS A 51 12.93 1.77 -7.26
C CYS A 51 12.06 2.63 -8.19
N PRO A 52 10.73 2.52 -8.13
CA PRO A 52 9.88 3.23 -9.07
C PRO A 52 10.09 4.73 -8.88
N ASP A 53 10.47 5.41 -9.97
CA ASP A 53 10.44 6.87 -10.07
C ASP A 53 9.03 7.33 -9.66
N VAL A 54 8.93 8.45 -8.93
CA VAL A 54 7.67 9.09 -8.56
C VAL A 54 6.71 9.19 -9.76
N LYS A 55 7.26 9.39 -10.97
CA LYS A 55 6.52 9.42 -12.23
C LYS A 55 5.78 8.11 -12.56
N VAL A 56 6.35 6.96 -12.21
CA VAL A 56 5.69 5.65 -12.44
C VAL A 56 4.52 5.50 -11.48
N PHE A 57 4.70 5.87 -10.22
CA PHE A 57 3.63 5.83 -9.21
C PHE A 57 2.49 6.80 -9.55
N GLU A 58 2.82 8.05 -9.83
CA GLU A 58 1.85 9.07 -10.23
C GLU A 58 1.18 8.74 -11.56
N GLY A 59 1.94 8.23 -12.53
CA GLY A 59 1.43 7.81 -13.83
C GLY A 59 0.39 6.69 -13.71
N TRP A 60 0.63 5.71 -12.83
CA TRP A 60 -0.34 4.66 -12.56
C TRP A 60 -1.62 5.20 -11.89
N ASN A 61 -1.47 6.06 -10.88
CA ASN A 61 -2.62 6.70 -10.21
C ASN A 61 -3.47 7.50 -11.21
N ALA A 62 -2.82 8.26 -12.10
CA ALA A 62 -3.48 9.04 -13.13
C ALA A 62 -4.17 8.13 -14.17
N GLU A 63 -3.56 7.01 -14.55
CA GLU A 63 -4.19 6.06 -15.47
C GLU A 63 -5.47 5.47 -14.87
N VAL A 64 -5.43 5.02 -13.62
CA VAL A 64 -6.61 4.45 -12.95
C VAL A 64 -7.74 5.48 -12.86
N GLN A 65 -7.43 6.71 -12.44
CA GLN A 65 -8.43 7.79 -12.38
C GLN A 65 -9.02 8.17 -13.75
N ARG A 66 -8.24 8.01 -14.82
CA ARG A 66 -8.72 8.28 -16.19
C ARG A 66 -9.58 7.15 -16.76
N VAL A 67 -9.27 5.90 -16.42
CA VAL A 67 -9.92 4.72 -17.02
C VAL A 67 -11.19 4.33 -16.26
N VAL A 68 -11.22 4.50 -14.94
CA VAL A 68 -12.37 4.10 -14.13
C VAL A 68 -13.41 5.22 -14.09
N PRO A 69 -14.69 4.94 -14.38
CA PRO A 69 -15.76 5.92 -14.24
C PRO A 69 -15.81 6.52 -12.81
N PRO A 70 -15.97 7.85 -12.66
CA PRO A 70 -15.85 8.52 -11.37
C PRO A 70 -16.93 8.13 -10.37
N ASP A 71 -18.10 7.70 -10.84
CA ASP A 71 -19.19 7.14 -10.04
C ASP A 71 -18.85 5.77 -9.42
N ARG A 72 -17.88 5.07 -9.99
CA ARG A 72 -17.41 3.75 -9.54
C ARG A 72 -16.03 3.78 -8.91
N LEU A 73 -15.40 4.94 -8.76
CA LEU A 73 -14.05 5.08 -8.23
C LEU A 73 -14.06 5.84 -6.91
N LEU A 74 -13.47 5.25 -5.88
CA LEU A 74 -13.06 5.98 -4.68
C LEU A 74 -11.54 6.10 -4.64
N VAL A 75 -11.03 7.33 -4.73
CA VAL A 75 -9.63 7.65 -4.41
C VAL A 75 -9.55 7.88 -2.91
N PHE A 76 -8.90 6.96 -2.19
CA PHE A 76 -8.99 6.86 -0.74
C PHE A 76 -7.63 6.97 -0.07
N ASN A 77 -7.49 7.87 0.90
CA ASN A 77 -6.37 7.90 1.82
C ASN A 77 -6.81 7.25 3.14
N VAL A 78 -6.07 6.23 3.60
CA VAL A 78 -6.40 5.48 4.83
C VAL A 78 -6.54 6.36 6.08
N LYS A 79 -5.92 7.55 6.11
CA LYS A 79 -6.07 8.53 7.20
C LYS A 79 -7.48 9.12 7.29
N GLN A 80 -8.30 8.99 6.26
CA GLN A 80 -9.68 9.47 6.24
C GLN A 80 -10.64 8.54 7.00
N GLY A 81 -10.20 7.32 7.36
CA GLY A 81 -10.98 6.39 8.19
C GLY A 81 -12.23 5.83 7.50
N TRP A 82 -13.20 5.40 8.30
CA TRP A 82 -14.40 4.70 7.83
C TRP A 82 -15.33 5.54 6.97
N ALA A 83 -15.47 6.83 7.27
CA ALA A 83 -16.54 7.67 6.72
C ALA A 83 -16.63 7.68 5.18
N PRO A 84 -15.57 8.02 4.41
CA PRO A 84 -15.67 8.03 2.95
C PRO A 84 -15.81 6.63 2.34
N LEU A 85 -15.23 5.61 2.98
CA LEU A 85 -15.31 4.23 2.51
C LEU A 85 -16.73 3.67 2.67
N CYS A 86 -17.32 3.83 3.85
CA CYS A 86 -18.68 3.40 4.15
C CYS A 86 -19.71 4.14 3.29
N ALA A 87 -19.55 5.46 3.13
CA ALA A 87 -20.40 6.26 2.25
C ALA A 87 -20.34 5.78 0.79
N PHE A 88 -19.14 5.53 0.29
CA PHE A 88 -18.95 5.03 -1.08
C PHE A 88 -19.52 3.62 -1.25
N LEU A 89 -19.37 2.73 -0.26
CA LEU A 89 -19.90 1.37 -0.32
C LEU A 89 -21.42 1.32 -0.10
N GLY A 90 -22.02 2.33 0.51
CA GLY A 90 -23.45 2.38 0.85
C GLY A 90 -23.78 1.59 2.11
N VAL A 91 -22.84 1.51 3.05
CA VAL A 91 -22.99 0.77 4.32
C VAL A 91 -22.81 1.72 5.51
N PRO A 92 -23.39 1.43 6.69
CA PRO A 92 -23.18 2.25 7.88
C PRO A 92 -21.72 2.22 8.36
N VAL A 93 -21.30 3.29 9.02
CA VAL A 93 -20.02 3.32 9.74
C VAL A 93 -20.13 2.46 11.00
N PRO A 94 -19.18 1.57 11.29
CA PRO A 94 -19.16 0.82 12.54
C PRO A 94 -18.93 1.75 13.74
N ASP A 95 -19.81 1.73 14.73
CA ASP A 95 -19.71 2.58 15.94
C ASP A 95 -18.69 2.03 16.95
N ASP A 96 -18.39 0.73 16.91
CA ASP A 96 -17.61 -0.01 17.90
C ASP A 96 -16.14 -0.28 17.47
N LYS A 97 -15.78 0.04 16.22
CA LYS A 97 -14.48 -0.33 15.64
C LYS A 97 -13.70 0.89 15.16
N SER A 98 -12.50 1.05 15.71
CA SER A 98 -11.51 1.96 15.13
C SER A 98 -11.10 1.49 13.73
N PHE A 99 -10.72 2.43 12.88
CA PHE A 99 -10.19 2.09 11.55
C PHE A 99 -8.88 1.31 11.71
N PRO A 100 -8.71 0.15 11.06
CA PRO A 100 -7.57 -0.73 11.32
C PRO A 100 -6.24 -0.08 10.91
N ASN A 101 -5.24 -0.19 11.79
CA ASN A 101 -3.85 0.17 11.53
C ASN A 101 -2.93 -0.96 11.99
N VAL A 102 -2.89 -2.04 11.21
CA VAL A 102 -2.21 -3.31 11.56
C VAL A 102 -0.91 -3.53 10.79
N ASN A 103 -0.51 -2.61 9.91
CA ASN A 103 0.70 -2.71 9.11
C ASN A 103 1.58 -1.47 9.33
N ASP A 104 1.82 -1.16 10.61
CA ASP A 104 2.74 -0.09 11.00
C ASP A 104 4.18 -0.61 10.95
N SER A 105 5.04 0.12 10.25
CA SER A 105 6.48 -0.11 10.19
C SER A 105 7.18 -0.19 11.55
N ALA A 106 6.59 0.38 12.61
CA ALA A 106 7.12 0.32 13.98
C ALA A 106 7.19 -1.12 14.53
N GLU A 107 6.20 -1.97 14.22
CA GLU A 107 6.20 -3.38 14.67
C GLU A 107 7.25 -4.22 13.92
N PHE A 108 7.47 -3.94 12.63
CA PHE A 108 8.55 -4.55 11.86
C PHE A 108 9.94 -4.21 12.41
N GLN A 109 10.14 -2.99 12.95
CA GLN A 109 11.40 -2.62 13.59
C GLN A 109 11.64 -3.39 14.91
N GLN A 110 10.59 -3.66 15.70
CA GLN A 110 10.71 -4.45 16.93
C GLN A 110 11.09 -5.91 16.66
N LEU A 111 10.51 -6.53 15.62
CA LEU A 111 10.87 -7.88 15.18
C LEU A 111 12.34 -7.98 14.74
N ALA A 112 12.85 -6.96 14.04
CA ALA A 112 14.26 -6.89 13.64
C ALA A 112 15.23 -6.69 14.83
N CYS A 113 14.80 -6.00 15.89
CA CYS A 113 15.60 -5.84 17.11
C CYS A 113 15.69 -7.15 17.92
N CYS A 114 14.62 -7.93 17.98
CA CYS A 114 14.59 -9.22 18.70
C CYS A 114 15.50 -10.29 18.06
N PHE A 115 15.68 -10.25 16.74
CA PHE A 115 16.63 -11.12 16.03
C PHE A 115 18.10 -10.75 16.29
N LYS A 116 18.40 -9.49 16.62
CA LYS A 116 19.77 -9.04 16.93
C LYS A 116 20.22 -9.42 18.34
N SER A 117 19.30 -9.66 19.28
CA SER A 117 19.64 -10.01 20.66
C SER A 117 19.76 -11.52 20.92
N SER A 118 19.52 -12.37 19.91
CA SER A 118 19.53 -13.83 20.05
C SER A 118 20.71 -14.51 19.34
N GLY A 119 21.70 -13.74 18.88
CA GLY A 119 22.93 -14.24 18.25
C GLY A 119 24.18 -13.58 18.83
N GLU A 120 24.55 -13.90 20.07
CA GLU A 120 25.94 -13.77 20.53
C GLU A 120 26.65 -15.12 20.28
N PRO A 121 27.81 -15.14 19.58
CA PRO A 121 28.58 -16.35 19.36
C PRO A 121 29.42 -16.70 20.60
N HIS A 122 29.43 -17.97 20.98
CA HIS A 122 30.46 -18.58 21.85
C HIS A 122 31.79 -18.70 21.11
#